data_AF-A0A7J2IRK6-F1
#
_entry.id   AF-A0A7J2IRK6-F1
#
_cell.length_a   1.000
_cell.length_b   1.000
_cell.length_c   1.000
_cell.angle_alpha   90.00
_cell.angle_beta   90.00
_cell.angle_gamma   90.00
#
_symmetry.space_group_name_H-M   'P 1'
#
loop_
_entity.id
_entity.type
_entity.pdbx_description
1 polymer ?
#
loop_
_entity_poly.entity_id
_entity_poly.type
_entity_poly.pdbx_seq_one_letter_code
_entity_poly.pdbx_strand_id
1 'polypeptide(L)' 'PETLQNFTFIDAYVNTACPRLNFDNEDNFKKPIIGAKEIDYVLENRLADHKIIDTLHIL' A
#
# COMPACT_ATOMS: atom_id res chain seq x y z
N PRO A 1 7.96 3.87 -10.13
CA PRO A 1 7.36 2.53 -10.29
C PRO A 1 8.15 1.58 -11.23
N GLU A 2 8.84 2.09 -12.26
CA GLU A 2 9.46 1.27 -13.31
C GLU A 2 10.45 0.21 -12.79
N THR A 3 11.29 0.56 -11.83
CA THR A 3 12.25 -0.38 -11.22
C THR A 3 11.58 -1.53 -10.48
N LEU A 4 10.36 -1.35 -9.97
CA LEU A 4 9.58 -2.40 -9.31
C LEU A 4 9.03 -3.42 -10.30
N GLN A 5 8.91 -3.09 -11.59
CA GLN A 5 8.37 -4.02 -12.58
C GLN A 5 9.31 -5.21 -12.85
N ASN A 6 10.59 -5.07 -12.52
CA ASN A 6 11.58 -6.13 -12.66
C ASN A 6 11.37 -7.30 -11.69
N PHE A 7 10.63 -7.08 -10.59
CA PHE A 7 10.28 -8.14 -9.64
C PHE A 7 8.96 -8.79 -10.06
N THR A 8 9.07 -9.69 -11.05
CA THR A 8 7.89 -10.36 -11.63
C THR A 8 7.16 -11.26 -10.63
N PHE A 9 7.90 -11.85 -9.68
CA PHE A 9 7.40 -12.80 -8.67
C PHE A 9 6.69 -12.18 -7.46
N ILE A 10 6.72 -10.85 -7.30
CA ILE A 10 6.08 -10.16 -6.17
C ILE A 10 4.64 -9.81 -6.55
N ASP A 11 3.63 -10.18 -5.77
CA ASP A 11 2.23 -9.87 -6.13
C ASP A 11 1.77 -8.47 -5.70
N ALA A 12 2.33 -7.94 -4.61
CA ALA A 12 2.02 -6.61 -4.07
C ALA A 12 3.21 -6.04 -3.28
N TYR A 13 3.21 -4.72 -3.05
CA TYR A 13 4.23 -4.01 -2.29
C TYR A 13 3.65 -3.40 -1.03
N VAL A 14 4.46 -3.31 0.04
CA VAL A 14 4.12 -2.52 1.23
C VAL A 14 4.94 -1.23 1.21
N ASN A 15 4.27 -0.08 1.23
CA ASN A 15 4.92 1.21 1.32
C ASN A 15 5.15 1.60 2.79
N THR A 16 6.40 1.59 3.21
CA THR A 16 6.87 2.06 4.52
C THR A 16 7.43 3.48 4.48
N ALA A 17 7.39 4.14 3.32
CA ALA A 17 7.87 5.51 3.14
C ALA A 17 6.73 6.52 3.35
N CYS A 18 6.67 7.57 2.52
CA CYS A 18 5.64 8.60 2.63
C CYS A 18 4.25 8.01 2.32
N PRO A 19 3.27 8.08 3.24
CA PRO A 19 1.93 7.52 3.02
C PRO A 19 1.20 8.22 1.87
N ARG A 20 1.56 9.47 1.55
CA ARG A 20 0.99 10.22 0.43
C ARG A 20 1.17 9.52 -0.93
N LEU A 21 2.23 8.72 -1.10
CA LEU A 21 2.47 7.96 -2.33
C LEU A 21 1.32 7.00 -2.65
N ASN A 22 0.71 6.39 -1.62
CA ASN A 22 -0.41 5.46 -1.78
C ASN A 22 -1.67 6.15 -2.33
N PHE A 23 -1.80 7.45 -2.11
CA PHE A 23 -2.98 8.22 -2.52
C PHE A 23 -2.74 8.95 -3.86
N ASP A 24 -1.61 9.64 -3.99
CA ASP A 24 -1.36 10.53 -5.12
C ASP A 24 -0.84 9.81 -6.37
N ASN A 25 -0.33 8.59 -6.21
CA ASN A 25 0.40 7.89 -7.26
C ASN A 25 -0.02 6.44 -7.46
N GLU A 26 -1.16 6.02 -6.90
CA GLU A 26 -1.68 4.65 -7.02
C GLU A 26 -1.69 4.18 -8.48
N ASP A 27 -2.25 4.99 -9.38
CA ASP A 27 -2.38 4.69 -10.82
C ASP A 27 -1.04 4.43 -11.53
N ASN A 28 0.07 4.90 -10.97
CA ASN A 28 1.40 4.70 -11.55
C ASN A 28 1.98 3.32 -11.25
N PHE A 29 1.36 2.53 -10.36
CA PHE A 29 1.81 1.20 -9.98
C PHE A 29 0.96 0.11 -10.62
N LYS A 30 1.62 -0.82 -11.33
CA LYS A 30 0.94 -1.96 -11.98
C LYS A 30 0.52 -3.08 -11.02
N LYS A 31 1.01 -3.03 -9.78
CA LYS A 31 0.75 -4.00 -8.71
C LYS A 31 0.28 -3.23 -7.48
N PRO A 32 -0.57 -3.82 -6.62
CA PRO A 32 -1.06 -3.13 -5.44
C PRO A 32 0.08 -2.59 -4.57
N ILE A 33 -0.10 -1.36 -4.08
CA ILE A 33 0.73 -0.78 -3.03
C ILE A 33 -0.13 -0.62 -1.78
N ILE A 34 0.26 -1.34 -0.74
CA ILE A 34 -0.42 -1.40 0.56
C ILE A 34 0.32 -0.51 1.53
N GLY A 35 -0.39 0.34 2.27
CA GLY A 35 0.21 1.18 3.30
C GLY A 35 0.69 0.34 4.47
N ALA A 36 1.77 0.76 5.12
CA ALA A 36 2.31 0.02 6.26
C ALA A 36 1.29 -0.26 7.39
N LYS A 37 0.31 0.63 7.62
CA LYS A 37 -0.79 0.39 8.58
C LYS A 37 -1.99 -0.34 7.99
N GLU A 38 -2.08 -0.44 6.68
CA GLU A 38 -3.17 -1.11 5.98
C GLU A 38 -2.93 -2.62 5.92
N ILE A 39 -1.68 -3.05 6.13
CA ILE A 39 -1.28 -4.45 6.04
C ILE A 39 -2.03 -5.35 7.02
N ASP A 40 -2.33 -4.85 8.23
CA ASP A 40 -3.07 -5.60 9.24
C ASP A 40 -4.48 -5.94 8.75
N TYR A 41 -5.16 -4.99 8.08
CA TYR A 41 -6.47 -5.21 7.49
C TYR A 41 -6.44 -6.25 6.36
N VAL A 42 -5.35 -6.30 5.59
CA VAL A 42 -5.16 -7.30 4.53
C VAL A 42 -4.92 -8.69 5.13
N LEU A 43 -4.02 -8.81 6.11
CA LEU A 43 -3.64 -10.09 6.72
C LEU A 43 -4.74 -10.69 7.58
N GLU A 44 -5.52 -9.85 8.26
CA GLU A 44 -6.64 -10.28 9.11
C GLU A 44 -7.94 -10.48 8.33
N ASN A 45 -7.95 -10.25 7.01
CA ASN A 45 -9.15 -10.30 6.17
C ASN A 45 -10.26 -9.35 6.66
N ARG A 46 -9.87 -8.13 7.06
CA ARG A 46 -10.73 -7.08 7.64
C ARG A 46 -10.81 -5.83 6.76
N LEU A 47 -10.67 -6.00 5.44
CA LEU A 47 -10.72 -4.89 4.49
C LEU A 47 -11.99 -4.03 4.61
N ALA A 48 -13.13 -4.63 4.97
CA ALA A 48 -14.39 -3.91 5.17
C ALA A 48 -14.36 -2.93 6.35
N ASP A 49 -13.47 -3.15 7.33
CA ASP A 49 -13.32 -2.29 8.50
C ASP A 49 -12.33 -1.14 8.28
N HIS A 50 -11.65 -1.13 7.12
CA HIS A 50 -10.59 -0.18 6.82
C HIS A 50 -11.11 1.26 6.79
N LYS A 51 -10.46 2.16 7.53
CA LYS A 51 -10.76 3.59 7.52
C LYS A 51 -9.55 4.38 7.05
N ILE A 52 -9.79 5.37 6.20
CA ILE A 52 -8.76 6.27 5.65
C ILE A 52 -7.93 6.96 6.75
N ILE A 53 -8.54 7.26 7.90
CA ILE A 53 -7.84 7.86 9.04
C ILE A 53 -6.73 6.95 9.59
N ASP A 54 -6.89 5.63 9.47
CA ASP A 54 -5.93 4.65 9.96
C ASP A 54 -4.70 4.57 9.05
N THR A 55 -4.82 4.96 7.77
CA THR A 55 -3.72 5.03 6.81
C THR A 55 -2.73 6.17 7.12
N LEU A 56 -3.14 7.17 7.91
CA LEU A 56 -2.27 8.30 8.26
C LEU A 56 -1.22 7.86 9.30
N HIS A 57 0.04 7.83 8.88
CA HIS A 57 1.19 7.89 9.80
C HIS A 57 1.41 9.35 10.20
N ILE A 58 0.64 9.83 11.19
CA ILE A 58 1.01 11.05 11.91
C ILE A 58 2.04 10.61 12.95
N LEU A 59 3.31 10.93 12.70
CA LEU A 59 4.37 10.88 13.72
C LEU A 59 4.15 11.97 14.76
#